data_AF-A0A835INJ1-F1
#
_entry.id   AF-A0A835INJ1-F1
#
_cell.length_a   1.000
_cell.length_b   1.000
_cell.length_c   1.000
_cell.angle_alpha   90.00
_cell.angle_beta   90.00
_cell.angle_gamma   90.00
#
_symmetry.space_group_name_H-M   'P 1'
#
loop_
_entity.id
_entity.type
_entity.pdbx_description
1 polymer ?
#
loop_
_entity_poly.entity_id
_entity_poly.type
_entity_poly.pdbx_seq_one_letter_code
_entity_poly.pdbx_strand_id
1 'polypeptide(L)'
;MATRLTFFSSIFLVLLTSSNLVSSCVSPAISNHTFRLDCLCGPTHPPYAIPIYVEDVDLLQFAENLEYLEADFFLYGALGYGLDVVAPNLVIEGPPPIGGMKANLDNLMEGIITEFAYQEVGHLRALLLTVGAIPRPQLDLTSCNFPNIFDEAFGFQLDPPFDPYANSLNYMLASYVIPYMGLLLAGLLGVESGQDAVIRMYVYKRANITVYPYNHAVAEFTNRTSELRNRLAMCGIKDEGIIVPPELGAENRTSSNVLSANAYSISYSRTHPC
;
A
#
# COMPACT_ATOMS: atom_id res chain seq x y z
N MET A 1 -7.26 15.07 21.85
CA MET A 1 -7.39 14.92 20.38
C MET A 1 -6.04 14.61 19.70
N ALA A 2 -4.97 14.29 20.46
CA ALA A 2 -3.62 14.02 19.94
C ALA A 2 -3.22 12.52 19.95
N THR A 3 -4.13 11.63 20.33
CA THR A 3 -3.83 10.21 20.59
C THR A 3 -4.25 9.26 19.46
N ARG A 4 -4.94 9.77 18.42
CA ARG A 4 -5.44 8.94 17.30
C ARG A 4 -4.47 8.83 16.12
N LEU A 5 -3.52 9.77 15.98
CA LEU A 5 -2.57 9.80 14.86
C LEU A 5 -1.27 9.02 15.10
N THR A 6 -0.97 8.62 16.35
CA THR A 6 0.29 7.94 16.69
C THR A 6 0.35 6.47 16.24
N PHE A 7 -0.76 5.92 15.74
CA PHE A 7 -0.89 4.51 15.33
C PHE A 7 -0.41 4.24 13.89
N PHE A 8 -0.63 5.19 12.98
CA PHE A 8 -0.43 5.00 11.52
C PHE A 8 0.88 5.57 11.01
N SER A 9 1.54 6.32 11.89
CA SER A 9 2.74 7.06 11.60
C SER A 9 3.89 6.10 11.32
N SER A 10 4.18 5.06 12.10
CA SER A 10 5.56 4.53 12.15
C SER A 10 6.15 3.89 10.87
N ILE A 11 5.42 3.12 10.05
CA ILE A 11 5.98 2.61 8.75
C ILE A 11 6.03 3.74 7.72
N PHE A 12 5.02 4.61 7.72
CA PHE A 12 4.91 5.73 6.79
C PHE A 12 5.81 6.93 7.19
N LEU A 13 6.15 7.07 8.48
CA LEU A 13 7.06 8.09 9.04
C LEU A 13 8.51 7.75 8.77
N VAL A 14 8.86 6.46 8.69
CA VAL A 14 10.19 6.05 8.22
C VAL A 14 10.41 6.53 6.78
N LEU A 15 9.33 6.69 5.99
CA LEU A 15 9.37 7.10 4.59
C LEU A 15 9.10 8.61 4.35
N LEU A 16 8.79 9.39 5.39
CA LEU A 16 8.46 10.82 5.27
C LEU A 16 9.27 11.71 6.23
N THR A 17 9.95 12.73 5.69
CA THR A 17 10.41 13.89 6.48
C THR A 17 9.35 15.00 6.48
N SER A 18 8.91 15.42 7.67
CA SER A 18 7.80 16.36 7.90
C SER A 18 8.06 17.82 7.48
N SER A 19 7.10 18.51 6.84
CA SER A 19 6.48 19.77 7.36
C SER A 19 5.40 20.42 6.44
N ASN A 20 4.17 20.44 6.96
CA ASN A 20 3.16 21.54 7.11
C ASN A 20 2.62 22.43 5.95
N LEU A 21 1.29 22.32 5.80
CA LEU A 21 0.20 23.33 5.68
C LEU A 21 0.31 24.50 4.68
N VAL A 22 -0.73 24.69 3.84
CA VAL A 22 -1.66 25.86 3.82
C VAL A 22 -2.91 25.56 2.97
N SER A 23 -4.04 26.12 3.40
CA SER A 23 -5.43 26.00 2.94
C SER A 23 -5.80 27.03 1.85
N SER A 24 -6.79 26.75 0.98
CA SER A 24 -8.05 27.55 0.78
C SER A 24 -8.80 27.26 -0.54
N CYS A 25 -10.14 27.27 -0.45
CA CYS A 25 -11.18 26.93 -1.43
C CYS A 25 -11.42 27.96 -2.57
N VAL A 26 -12.18 27.59 -3.62
CA VAL A 26 -13.35 28.32 -4.23
C VAL A 26 -13.97 27.51 -5.41
N SER A 27 -15.32 27.43 -5.48
CA SER A 27 -16.15 26.96 -6.63
C SER A 27 -16.90 28.17 -7.26
N PRO A 28 -17.88 28.06 -8.20
CA PRO A 28 -18.34 26.97 -9.10
C PRO A 28 -18.63 27.45 -10.58
N ALA A 29 -19.15 26.57 -11.46
CA ALA A 29 -20.40 26.77 -12.25
C ALA A 29 -20.50 26.11 -13.68
N ILE A 30 -21.49 25.20 -13.80
CA ILE A 30 -22.65 25.19 -14.75
C ILE A 30 -22.51 24.66 -16.21
N SER A 31 -23.19 23.52 -16.43
CA SER A 31 -24.18 23.14 -17.49
C SER A 31 -23.81 23.04 -18.98
N ASN A 32 -24.11 21.92 -19.68
CA ASN A 32 -25.44 21.57 -20.23
C ASN A 32 -25.40 20.23 -21.02
N HIS A 33 -26.57 19.60 -21.13
CA HIS A 33 -26.84 18.22 -21.57
C HIS A 33 -26.57 17.87 -23.06
N THR A 34 -26.20 16.60 -23.29
CA THR A 34 -26.68 15.77 -24.43
C THR A 34 -26.84 14.32 -23.97
N PHE A 35 -28.05 13.76 -24.11
CA PHE A 35 -28.40 12.40 -23.70
C PHE A 35 -28.05 11.41 -24.83
N ARG A 36 -27.00 10.59 -24.64
CA ARG A 36 -26.79 9.34 -25.40
C ARG A 36 -27.29 8.18 -24.54
N LEU A 37 -28.01 7.27 -25.17
CA LEU A 37 -28.46 6.02 -24.57
C LEU A 37 -27.28 5.02 -24.59
N ASP A 38 -26.32 5.21 -23.70
CA ASP A 38 -25.26 4.23 -23.48
C ASP A 38 -25.77 3.22 -22.44
N CYS A 39 -25.77 1.94 -22.82
CA CYS A 39 -26.02 0.83 -21.90
C CYS A 39 -24.83 0.75 -20.92
N LEU A 40 -24.84 1.59 -19.90
CA LEU A 40 -23.86 1.63 -18.82
C LEU A 40 -24.21 0.53 -17.81
N CYS A 41 -23.67 -0.67 -18.05
CA CYS A 41 -23.42 -1.64 -16.99
C CYS A 41 -22.12 -1.29 -16.23
N GLY A 42 -21.86 0.00 -16.00
CA GLY A 42 -20.80 0.45 -15.10
C GLY A 42 -21.32 0.46 -13.66
N PRO A 43 -20.44 0.34 -12.65
CA PRO A 43 -20.86 0.50 -11.26
C PRO A 43 -21.59 1.84 -11.10
N THR A 44 -22.88 1.81 -10.78
CA THR A 44 -23.64 3.02 -10.51
C THR A 44 -23.17 3.57 -9.19
N HIS A 45 -22.36 4.63 -9.23
CA HIS A 45 -22.10 5.42 -8.04
C HIS A 45 -23.44 5.89 -7.46
N PRO A 46 -23.64 5.88 -6.13
CA PRO A 46 -24.86 6.38 -5.54
C PRO A 46 -25.12 7.81 -6.03
N PRO A 47 -26.37 8.18 -6.37
CA PRO A 47 -26.71 9.48 -6.95
C PRO A 47 -26.44 10.67 -6.01
N TYR A 48 -26.08 10.39 -4.77
CA TYR A 48 -25.71 11.36 -3.76
C TYR A 48 -24.27 11.08 -3.33
N ALA A 49 -23.45 12.13 -3.23
CA ALA A 49 -22.14 12.04 -2.63
C ALA A 49 -22.26 11.38 -1.26
N ILE A 50 -21.44 10.36 -1.00
CA ILE A 50 -21.27 9.86 0.36
C ILE A 50 -20.73 11.06 1.14
N PRO A 51 -21.42 11.51 2.20
CA PRO A 51 -20.92 12.63 2.99
C PRO A 51 -19.56 12.23 3.55
N ILE A 52 -18.50 12.91 3.09
CA ILE A 52 -17.20 12.88 3.74
C ILE A 52 -17.38 13.69 5.02
N TYR A 53 -17.36 13.01 6.16
CA TYR A 53 -17.40 13.70 7.43
C TYR A 53 -16.01 14.28 7.73
N VAL A 54 -15.95 15.35 8.52
CA VAL A 54 -14.66 15.98 8.87
C VAL A 54 -13.73 14.96 9.54
N GLU A 55 -14.31 14.01 10.27
CA GLU A 55 -13.61 12.91 10.93
C GLU A 55 -12.99 11.90 9.95
N ASP A 56 -13.48 11.82 8.71
CA ASP A 56 -12.96 10.91 7.69
C ASP A 56 -11.82 11.53 6.90
N VAL A 57 -11.70 12.87 6.88
CA VAL A 57 -10.71 13.59 6.05
C VAL A 57 -9.29 13.14 6.35
N ASP A 58 -8.91 13.02 7.62
CA ASP A 58 -7.55 12.59 8.01
C ASP A 58 -7.25 11.16 7.54
N LEU A 59 -8.25 10.27 7.59
CA LEU A 59 -8.13 8.89 7.11
C LEU A 59 -8.04 8.83 5.60
N LEU A 60 -8.80 9.67 4.89
CA LEU A 60 -8.75 9.75 3.44
C LEU A 60 -7.39 10.30 2.97
N GLN A 61 -6.90 11.36 3.59
CA GLN A 61 -5.58 11.92 3.27
C GLN A 61 -4.45 10.92 3.54
N PHE A 62 -4.54 10.16 4.64
CA PHE A 62 -3.57 9.11 4.93
C PHE A 62 -3.60 7.99 3.90
N ALA A 63 -4.79 7.56 3.48
CA ALA A 63 -4.89 6.52 2.47
C ALA A 63 -4.43 7.04 1.09
N GLU A 64 -4.73 8.28 0.71
CA GLU A 64 -4.24 8.87 -0.55
C GLU A 64 -2.70 8.97 -0.58
N ASN A 65 -2.09 9.26 0.56
CA ASN A 65 -0.65 9.22 0.75
C ASN A 65 -0.04 7.82 0.48
N LEU A 66 -0.77 6.74 0.80
CA LEU A 66 -0.35 5.37 0.48
C LEU A 66 -0.50 5.07 -1.02
N GLU A 67 -1.57 5.56 -1.64
CA GLU A 67 -1.79 5.42 -3.08
C GLU A 67 -0.66 6.09 -3.89
N TYR A 68 -0.16 7.25 -3.43
CA TYR A 68 1.06 7.83 -4.00
C TYR A 68 2.30 6.97 -3.81
N LEU A 69 2.48 6.39 -2.62
CA LEU A 69 3.61 5.49 -2.33
C LEU A 69 3.56 4.26 -3.25
N GLU A 70 2.41 3.61 -3.36
CA GLU A 70 2.22 2.41 -4.18
C GLU A 70 2.40 2.74 -5.67
N ALA A 71 1.77 3.80 -6.16
CA ALA A 71 1.92 4.24 -7.54
C ALA A 71 3.38 4.50 -7.91
N ASP A 72 4.09 5.35 -7.17
CA ASP A 72 5.49 5.65 -7.49
C ASP A 72 6.39 4.43 -7.26
N PHE A 73 6.20 3.64 -6.19
CA PHE A 73 7.02 2.47 -5.92
C PHE A 73 6.90 1.42 -7.04
N PHE A 74 5.67 1.11 -7.50
CA PHE A 74 5.43 0.16 -8.59
C PHE A 74 5.87 0.71 -9.95
N LEU A 75 5.62 1.99 -10.25
CA LEU A 75 6.07 2.62 -11.48
C LEU A 75 7.59 2.62 -11.60
N TYR A 76 8.30 3.02 -10.54
CA TYR A 76 9.76 2.94 -10.52
C TYR A 76 10.23 1.50 -10.64
N GLY A 77 9.70 0.58 -9.84
CA GLY A 77 10.10 -0.83 -9.86
C GLY A 77 9.98 -1.47 -11.24
N ALA A 78 8.86 -1.26 -11.94
CA ALA A 78 8.63 -1.84 -13.26
C ALA A 78 9.31 -1.07 -14.41
N LEU A 79 9.21 0.27 -14.41
CA LEU A 79 9.52 1.11 -15.57
C LEU A 79 10.78 1.96 -15.41
N GLY A 80 11.17 2.26 -14.16
CA GLY A 80 12.32 3.11 -13.84
C GLY A 80 12.01 4.61 -13.78
N TYR A 81 10.73 4.99 -13.82
CA TYR A 81 10.26 6.37 -13.68
C TYR A 81 8.87 6.38 -13.04
N GLY A 82 8.50 7.47 -12.37
CA GLY A 82 7.26 7.58 -11.60
C GLY A 82 6.13 8.39 -12.25
N LEU A 83 5.23 8.88 -11.41
CA LEU A 83 4.06 9.67 -11.78
C LEU A 83 4.40 10.94 -12.56
N ASP A 84 5.57 11.54 -12.32
CA ASP A 84 6.04 12.74 -13.01
C ASP A 84 6.17 12.55 -14.55
N VAL A 85 6.29 11.29 -14.99
CA VAL A 85 6.31 10.93 -16.42
C VAL A 85 4.97 10.35 -16.86
N VAL A 86 4.38 9.45 -16.08
CA VAL A 86 3.17 8.69 -16.47
C VAL A 86 1.90 9.52 -16.39
N ALA A 87 1.75 10.31 -15.33
CA ALA A 87 0.54 11.07 -15.05
C ALA A 87 0.87 12.33 -14.21
N PRO A 88 1.65 13.29 -14.75
CA PRO A 88 2.15 14.44 -13.99
C PRO A 88 1.04 15.34 -13.43
N ASN A 89 -0.16 15.28 -14.00
CA ASN A 89 -1.31 16.02 -13.48
C ASN A 89 -1.88 15.42 -12.19
N LEU A 90 -1.48 14.21 -11.80
CA LEU A 90 -1.97 13.54 -10.59
C LEU A 90 -1.12 13.82 -9.36
N VAL A 91 0.09 14.40 -9.47
CA VAL A 91 0.94 14.64 -8.28
C VAL A 91 0.58 15.92 -7.51
N ILE A 92 -0.33 16.74 -8.04
CA ILE A 92 -0.86 17.99 -7.44
C ILE A 92 0.28 18.87 -6.88
N GLU A 93 1.25 19.18 -7.74
CA GLU A 93 2.46 19.98 -7.42
C GLU A 93 3.38 19.37 -6.34
N GLY A 94 3.13 18.14 -5.89
CA GLY A 94 3.97 17.43 -4.95
C GLY A 94 5.35 17.05 -5.52
N PRO A 95 6.41 17.04 -4.70
CA PRO A 95 7.78 16.81 -5.17
C PRO A 95 7.99 15.36 -5.65
N PRO A 96 8.91 15.12 -6.61
CA PRO A 96 9.27 13.78 -7.07
C PRO A 96 9.85 12.93 -5.94
N PRO A 97 9.63 11.60 -5.97
CA PRO A 97 10.24 10.70 -4.99
C PRO A 97 11.75 10.71 -5.12
N ILE A 98 12.43 10.52 -3.99
CA ILE A 98 13.89 10.41 -3.94
C ILE A 98 14.27 8.94 -4.14
N GLY A 99 15.23 8.67 -5.03
CA GLY A 99 15.92 7.39 -5.08
C GLY A 99 15.12 6.19 -5.60
N GLY A 100 13.94 6.40 -6.20
CA GLY A 100 13.23 5.34 -6.90
C GLY A 100 14.06 4.75 -8.04
N MET A 101 14.09 3.42 -8.16
CA MET A 101 14.90 2.70 -9.14
C MET A 101 14.09 1.64 -9.89
N LYS A 102 14.52 1.31 -11.11
CA LYS A 102 14.04 0.12 -11.80
C LYS A 102 14.53 -1.13 -11.07
N ALA A 103 13.61 -1.98 -10.65
CA ALA A 103 13.91 -3.26 -10.02
C ALA A 103 14.39 -4.28 -11.07
N ASN A 104 15.26 -5.18 -10.66
CA ASN A 104 15.68 -6.32 -11.47
C ASN A 104 14.63 -7.45 -11.43
N LEU A 105 13.48 -7.20 -12.04
CA LEU A 105 12.36 -8.15 -12.08
C LEU A 105 12.56 -9.18 -13.18
N ASP A 106 12.14 -10.43 -12.92
CA ASP A 106 11.91 -11.40 -13.99
C ASP A 106 10.70 -10.98 -14.84
N ASN A 107 10.60 -11.52 -16.07
CA ASN A 107 9.55 -11.11 -17.02
C ASN A 107 8.12 -11.24 -16.47
N LEU A 108 7.87 -12.23 -15.60
CA LEU A 108 6.55 -12.42 -15.02
C LEU A 108 6.26 -11.31 -14.00
N MET A 109 7.22 -11.03 -13.12
CA MET A 109 7.07 -9.96 -12.12
C MET A 109 7.07 -8.58 -12.75
N GLU A 110 7.86 -8.31 -13.80
CA GLU A 110 7.81 -7.03 -14.51
C GLU A 110 6.40 -6.77 -15.06
N GLY A 111 5.77 -7.78 -15.67
CA GLY A 111 4.40 -7.68 -16.17
C GLY A 111 3.38 -7.43 -15.06
N ILE A 112 3.46 -8.15 -13.95
CA ILE A 112 2.53 -8.00 -12.81
C ILE A 112 2.70 -6.64 -12.14
N ILE A 113 3.93 -6.21 -11.85
CA ILE A 113 4.18 -4.91 -11.20
C ILE A 113 3.84 -3.76 -12.15
N THR A 114 4.02 -3.92 -13.47
CA THR A 114 3.51 -2.94 -14.43
C THR A 114 1.99 -2.81 -14.37
N GLU A 115 1.27 -3.92 -14.21
CA GLU A 115 -0.19 -3.91 -14.05
C GLU A 115 -0.58 -3.15 -12.77
N PHE A 116 0.05 -3.45 -11.63
CA PHE A 116 -0.23 -2.76 -10.37
C PHE A 116 0.05 -1.26 -10.48
N ALA A 117 1.19 -0.89 -11.05
CA ALA A 117 1.58 0.49 -11.24
C ALA A 117 0.51 1.30 -12.00
N TYR A 118 -0.08 0.74 -13.06
CA TYR A 118 -1.14 1.43 -13.80
C TYR A 118 -2.50 1.40 -13.08
N GLN A 119 -2.77 0.39 -12.25
CA GLN A 119 -3.94 0.36 -11.38
C GLN A 119 -3.88 1.48 -10.35
N GLU A 120 -2.75 1.72 -9.70
CA GLU A 120 -2.57 2.81 -8.74
C GLU A 120 -2.68 4.20 -9.37
N VAL A 121 -2.18 4.37 -10.59
CA VAL A 121 -2.45 5.60 -11.38
C VAL A 121 -3.95 5.78 -11.62
N GLY A 122 -4.68 4.68 -11.83
CA GLY A 122 -6.13 4.65 -11.93
C GLY A 122 -6.82 5.03 -10.62
N HIS A 123 -6.32 4.52 -9.49
CA HIS A 123 -6.84 4.80 -8.15
C HIS A 123 -6.68 6.28 -7.82
N LEU A 124 -5.49 6.87 -7.96
CA LEU A 124 -5.27 8.32 -7.80
C LEU A 124 -6.20 9.17 -8.67
N ARG A 125 -6.46 8.75 -9.92
CA ARG A 125 -7.42 9.42 -10.79
C ARG A 125 -8.85 9.30 -10.27
N ALA A 126 -9.24 8.14 -9.76
CA ALA A 126 -10.56 7.95 -9.15
C ALA A 126 -10.72 8.87 -7.93
N LEU A 127 -9.72 8.92 -7.05
CA LEU A 127 -9.73 9.77 -5.85
C LEU A 127 -9.88 11.25 -6.21
N LEU A 128 -9.07 11.73 -7.15
CA LEU A 128 -9.15 13.10 -7.67
C LEU A 128 -10.57 13.45 -8.16
N LEU A 129 -11.26 12.52 -8.81
CA LEU A 129 -12.61 12.74 -9.35
C LEU A 129 -13.73 12.61 -8.31
N THR A 130 -13.52 11.85 -7.23
CA THR A 130 -14.58 11.53 -6.26
C THR A 130 -14.46 12.29 -4.94
N VAL A 131 -13.29 12.26 -4.31
CA VAL A 131 -13.05 12.80 -2.96
C VAL A 131 -12.18 14.06 -2.98
N GLY A 132 -11.46 14.29 -4.09
CA GLY A 132 -10.42 15.30 -4.20
C GLY A 132 -9.04 14.68 -4.06
N ALA A 133 -8.00 15.47 -4.32
CA ALA A 133 -6.62 15.02 -4.19
C ALA A 133 -5.79 16.01 -3.37
N ILE A 134 -4.80 15.49 -2.65
CA ILE A 134 -3.76 16.25 -1.96
C ILE A 134 -2.46 16.25 -2.77
N PRO A 135 -1.58 17.25 -2.58
CA PRO A 135 -0.20 17.18 -3.08
C PRO A 135 0.49 15.89 -2.64
N ARG A 136 1.10 15.19 -3.60
CA ARG A 136 1.95 14.03 -3.32
C ARG A 136 2.97 14.40 -2.23
N PRO A 137 3.14 13.60 -1.16
CA PRO A 137 4.14 13.88 -0.14
C PRO A 137 5.55 13.58 -0.66
N GLN A 138 6.59 14.10 -0.01
CA GLN A 138 7.97 13.72 -0.34
C GLN A 138 8.22 12.26 0.06
N LEU A 139 8.25 11.36 -0.91
CA LEU A 139 8.58 9.95 -0.69
C LEU A 139 10.09 9.73 -0.77
N ASP A 140 10.64 8.94 0.16
CA ASP A 140 12.00 8.41 0.08
C ASP A 140 11.95 6.92 -0.32
N LEU A 141 12.13 6.65 -1.61
CA LEU A 141 12.14 5.31 -2.18
C LEU A 141 13.56 4.75 -2.33
N THR A 142 14.56 5.34 -1.66
CA THR A 142 15.94 4.86 -1.77
C THR A 142 16.07 3.43 -1.25
N SER A 143 16.97 2.66 -1.85
CA SER A 143 17.40 1.36 -1.30
C SER A 143 18.11 1.47 0.05
N CYS A 144 18.38 2.69 0.53
CA CYS A 144 18.92 2.95 1.86
C CYS A 144 17.83 3.10 2.94
N ASN A 145 16.58 3.37 2.56
CA ASN A 145 15.51 3.55 3.53
C ASN A 145 14.75 2.26 3.85
N PHE A 146 14.50 1.42 2.85
CA PHE A 146 13.88 0.09 3.04
C PHE A 146 14.59 -0.83 4.05
N PRO A 147 15.94 -0.85 4.15
CA PRO A 147 16.65 -1.58 5.20
C PRO A 147 16.16 -1.26 6.61
N ASN A 148 15.85 0.01 6.91
CA ASN A 148 15.41 0.42 8.25
C ASN A 148 14.17 -0.36 8.71
N ILE A 149 13.24 -0.62 7.80
CA ILE A 149 11.99 -1.34 8.11
C ILE A 149 12.28 -2.81 8.42
N PHE A 150 13.13 -3.46 7.62
CA PHE A 150 13.51 -4.85 7.86
C PHE A 150 14.40 -4.99 9.09
N ASP A 151 15.34 -4.07 9.32
CA ASP A 151 16.17 -4.06 10.51
C ASP A 151 15.31 -3.92 11.78
N GLU A 152 14.29 -3.06 11.75
CA GLU A 152 13.33 -2.94 12.86
C GLU A 152 12.46 -4.18 13.03
N ALA A 153 12.05 -4.83 11.93
CA ALA A 153 11.28 -6.06 11.95
C ALA A 153 12.08 -7.23 12.56
N PHE A 154 13.36 -7.35 12.21
CA PHE A 154 14.27 -8.37 12.71
C PHE A 154 14.82 -8.05 14.11
N GLY A 155 14.86 -6.77 14.49
CA GLY A 155 15.45 -6.31 15.75
C GLY A 155 16.98 -6.21 15.72
N PHE A 156 17.58 -6.32 14.53
CA PHE A 156 19.01 -6.15 14.29
C PHE A 156 19.24 -5.76 12.82
N GLN A 157 20.39 -5.16 12.54
CA GLN A 157 20.76 -4.76 11.18
C GLN A 157 21.05 -5.99 10.30
N LEU A 158 20.34 -6.10 9.19
CA LEU A 158 20.67 -7.06 8.15
C LEU A 158 21.99 -6.67 7.46
N ASP A 159 22.84 -7.66 7.21
CA ASP A 159 24.11 -7.47 6.50
C ASP A 159 24.17 -8.40 5.28
N PRO A 160 24.26 -7.86 4.07
CA PRO A 160 24.16 -6.44 3.68
C PRO A 160 22.79 -5.80 3.99
N PRO A 161 22.64 -4.47 3.86
CA PRO A 161 21.32 -3.83 3.97
C PRO A 161 20.32 -4.37 2.93
N PHE A 162 19.05 -4.50 3.33
CA PHE A 162 18.00 -5.01 2.44
C PHE A 162 17.75 -4.08 1.24
N ASP A 163 18.13 -4.53 0.05
CA ASP A 163 17.83 -3.81 -1.20
C ASP A 163 16.50 -4.30 -1.82
N PRO A 164 15.46 -3.45 -1.91
CA PRO A 164 14.18 -3.81 -2.51
C PRO A 164 14.27 -4.01 -4.04
N TYR A 165 15.26 -3.42 -4.72
CA TYR A 165 15.37 -3.43 -6.18
C TYR A 165 16.23 -4.57 -6.73
N ALA A 166 16.88 -5.35 -5.84
CA ALA A 166 17.90 -6.33 -6.22
C ALA A 166 17.38 -7.48 -7.12
N ASN A 167 16.16 -7.95 -6.87
CA ASN A 167 15.52 -9.02 -7.63
C ASN A 167 14.01 -9.11 -7.33
N SER A 168 13.28 -9.93 -8.10
CA SER A 168 11.86 -10.23 -7.89
C SER A 168 11.48 -10.57 -6.44
N LEU A 169 12.23 -11.42 -5.74
CA LEU A 169 11.87 -11.84 -4.38
C LEU A 169 12.02 -10.70 -3.39
N ASN A 170 13.11 -9.93 -3.47
CA ASN A 170 13.31 -8.76 -2.63
C ASN A 170 12.22 -7.71 -2.88
N TYR A 171 11.88 -7.47 -4.15
CA TYR A 171 10.85 -6.51 -4.50
C TYR A 171 9.48 -6.94 -3.96
N MET A 172 9.11 -8.22 -4.10
CA MET A 172 7.84 -8.72 -3.56
C MET A 172 7.80 -8.74 -2.03
N LEU A 173 8.93 -8.93 -1.34
CA LEU A 173 9.03 -8.75 0.11
C LEU A 173 8.89 -7.28 0.52
N ALA A 174 9.45 -6.35 -0.25
CA ALA A 174 9.26 -4.92 -0.05
C ALA A 174 7.81 -4.49 -0.28
N SER A 175 7.16 -4.98 -1.36
CA SER A 175 5.73 -4.75 -1.61
C SER A 175 4.85 -5.38 -0.53
N TYR A 176 5.27 -6.48 0.09
CA TYR A 176 4.57 -7.07 1.23
C TYR A 176 4.57 -6.16 2.46
N VAL A 177 5.56 -5.27 2.63
CA VAL A 177 5.65 -4.30 3.74
C VAL A 177 4.64 -3.16 3.58
N ILE A 178 4.33 -2.76 2.34
CA ILE A 178 3.41 -1.67 2.06
C ILE A 178 1.98 -2.11 2.43
N PRO A 179 1.28 -1.37 3.32
CA PRO A 179 -0.05 -1.76 3.76
C PRO A 179 -1.11 -1.33 2.74
N TYR A 180 -1.69 -2.28 2.01
CA TYR A 180 -2.85 -2.02 1.13
C TYR A 180 -4.05 -1.50 1.94
N MET A 181 -4.47 -0.25 1.72
CA MET A 181 -5.55 0.37 2.49
C MET A 181 -6.72 0.77 1.58
N GLY A 182 -7.63 -0.19 1.35
CA GLY A 182 -8.88 0.07 0.64
C GLY A 182 -9.93 0.86 1.45
N LEU A 183 -9.52 1.93 2.15
CA LEU A 183 -10.42 2.79 2.92
C LEU A 183 -11.19 3.79 2.07
N LEU A 184 -10.72 4.09 0.87
CA LEU A 184 -11.14 5.30 0.16
C LEU A 184 -12.40 5.11 -0.68
N LEU A 185 -12.57 3.93 -1.28
CA LEU A 185 -13.70 3.61 -2.15
C LEU A 185 -13.88 2.08 -2.18
N ALA A 186 -15.08 1.59 -1.87
CA ALA A 186 -15.37 0.15 -1.90
C ALA A 186 -15.06 -0.51 -3.25
N GLY A 187 -15.08 0.26 -4.35
CA GLY A 187 -14.70 -0.21 -5.68
C GLY A 187 -13.21 -0.43 -5.86
N LEU A 188 -12.34 0.35 -5.19
CA LEU A 188 -10.89 0.18 -5.24
C LEU A 188 -10.43 -1.00 -4.40
N LEU A 189 -11.08 -1.22 -3.24
CA LEU A 189 -10.77 -2.30 -2.31
C LEU A 189 -10.66 -3.68 -2.97
N GLY A 190 -11.45 -3.96 -4.01
CA GLY A 190 -11.38 -5.22 -4.74
C GLY A 190 -10.06 -5.43 -5.48
N VAL A 191 -9.52 -4.37 -6.10
CA VAL A 191 -8.24 -4.41 -6.83
C VAL A 191 -7.10 -4.47 -5.82
N GLU A 192 -7.09 -3.59 -4.83
CA GLU A 192 -6.17 -3.56 -3.68
C GLU A 192 -6.01 -4.95 -3.02
N SER A 193 -7.13 -5.58 -2.69
CA SER A 193 -7.14 -6.91 -2.07
C SER A 193 -6.59 -7.99 -3.02
N GLY A 194 -6.81 -7.83 -4.32
CA GLY A 194 -6.26 -8.71 -5.35
C GLY A 194 -4.74 -8.60 -5.46
N GLN A 195 -4.20 -7.38 -5.37
CA GLN A 195 -2.76 -7.15 -5.39
C GLN A 195 -2.08 -7.75 -4.16
N ASP A 196 -2.62 -7.50 -2.95
CA ASP A 196 -2.14 -8.13 -1.71
C ASP A 196 -2.15 -9.66 -1.83
N ALA A 197 -3.22 -10.25 -2.35
CA ALA A 197 -3.33 -11.69 -2.56
C ALA A 197 -2.27 -12.25 -3.54
N VAL A 198 -1.98 -11.54 -4.63
CA VAL A 198 -0.92 -11.92 -5.59
C VAL A 198 0.46 -11.87 -4.94
N ILE A 199 0.73 -10.83 -4.16
CA ILE A 199 2.01 -10.69 -3.43
C ILE A 199 2.16 -11.79 -2.41
N ARG A 200 1.13 -12.00 -1.57
CA ARG A 200 1.11 -13.06 -0.56
C ARG A 200 1.25 -14.43 -1.19
N MET A 201 0.58 -14.71 -2.30
CA MET A 201 0.72 -15.97 -3.02
C MET A 201 2.16 -16.18 -3.51
N TYR A 202 2.79 -15.14 -4.07
CA TYR A 202 4.16 -15.21 -4.56
C TYR A 202 5.15 -15.60 -3.46
N VAL A 203 5.05 -14.96 -2.29
CA VAL A 203 5.93 -15.24 -1.13
C VAL A 203 5.54 -16.54 -0.44
N TYR A 204 4.25 -16.90 -0.39
CA TYR A 204 3.76 -18.18 0.15
C TYR A 204 4.33 -19.39 -0.59
N LYS A 205 4.31 -19.34 -1.93
CA LYS A 205 4.91 -20.41 -2.76
C LYS A 205 6.41 -20.59 -2.47
N ARG A 206 7.06 -19.58 -1.89
CA ARG A 206 8.50 -19.54 -1.59
C ARG A 206 8.80 -19.55 -0.10
N ALA A 207 7.82 -19.85 0.75
CA ALA A 207 7.91 -19.71 2.20
C ALA A 207 9.19 -20.30 2.82
N ASN A 208 9.61 -21.48 2.33
CA ASN A 208 10.77 -22.24 2.83
C ASN A 208 12.08 -21.91 2.11
N ILE A 209 12.07 -21.01 1.14
CA ILE A 209 13.27 -20.57 0.43
C ILE A 209 14.00 -19.55 1.31
N THR A 210 15.31 -19.70 1.43
CA THR A 210 16.17 -18.70 2.07
C THR A 210 16.28 -17.47 1.19
N VAL A 211 16.01 -16.29 1.76
CA VAL A 211 16.27 -15.00 1.12
C VAL A 211 17.78 -14.79 1.15
N TYR A 212 18.44 -14.98 0.01
CA TYR A 212 19.86 -14.70 -0.13
C TYR A 212 20.08 -13.18 -0.05
N PRO A 213 21.09 -12.68 0.70
CA PRO A 213 22.12 -13.42 1.47
C PRO A 213 21.81 -13.65 2.96
N TYR A 214 20.64 -13.28 3.46
CA TYR A 214 20.33 -13.11 4.89
C TYR A 214 20.21 -14.39 5.74
N ASN A 215 20.36 -15.58 5.16
CA ASN A 215 20.18 -16.87 5.86
C ASN A 215 18.84 -17.02 6.62
N HIS A 216 17.82 -16.24 6.24
CA HIS A 216 16.46 -16.27 6.79
C HIS A 216 15.46 -16.72 5.73
N ALA A 217 14.45 -17.48 6.11
CA ALA A 217 13.42 -17.96 5.19
C ALA A 217 12.43 -16.83 4.83
N VAL A 218 11.80 -16.92 3.67
CA VAL A 218 10.73 -15.99 3.26
C VAL A 218 9.60 -15.91 4.30
N ALA A 219 9.20 -17.05 4.88
CA ALA A 219 8.19 -17.08 5.95
C ALA A 219 8.62 -16.28 7.19
N GLU A 220 9.92 -16.30 7.53
CA GLU A 220 10.43 -15.50 8.64
C GLU A 220 10.35 -14.01 8.34
N PHE A 221 10.76 -13.58 7.14
CA PHE A 221 10.59 -12.19 6.70
C PHE A 221 9.14 -11.71 6.83
N THR A 222 8.17 -12.52 6.37
CA THR A 222 6.76 -12.15 6.49
C THR A 222 6.30 -12.13 7.95
N ASN A 223 6.70 -13.09 8.77
CA ASN A 223 6.31 -13.13 10.19
C ASN A 223 6.86 -11.91 10.94
N ARG A 224 8.14 -11.58 10.76
CA ARG A 224 8.78 -10.40 11.36
C ARG A 224 8.11 -9.10 10.93
N THR A 225 7.77 -8.99 9.65
CA THR A 225 7.08 -7.82 9.11
C THR A 225 5.67 -7.67 9.71
N SER A 226 4.91 -8.75 9.81
CA SER A 226 3.59 -8.72 10.44
C SER A 226 3.66 -8.45 11.95
N GLU A 227 4.66 -9.00 12.65
CA GLU A 227 4.93 -8.66 14.05
C GLU A 227 5.24 -7.17 14.23
N LEU A 228 6.07 -6.59 13.35
CA LEU A 228 6.33 -5.15 13.33
C LEU A 228 5.03 -4.36 13.14
N ARG A 229 4.21 -4.71 12.14
CA ARG A 229 2.89 -4.08 11.91
C ARG A 229 2.02 -4.11 13.17
N ASN A 230 1.95 -5.26 13.84
CA ASN A 230 1.19 -5.41 15.08
C ASN A 230 1.74 -4.55 16.22
N ARG A 231 3.07 -4.44 16.36
CA ARG A 231 3.72 -3.56 17.36
C ARG A 231 3.45 -2.08 17.10
N LEU A 232 3.60 -1.63 15.87
CA LEU A 232 3.40 -0.23 15.48
C LEU A 232 1.94 0.18 15.61
N ALA A 233 1.04 -0.77 15.40
CA ALA A 233 -0.38 -0.65 15.68
C ALA A 233 -0.75 -0.73 17.17
N MET A 234 0.21 -0.83 18.10
CA MET A 234 0.01 -0.81 19.56
C MET A 234 -0.81 -1.96 20.18
N CYS A 235 -1.87 -2.46 19.54
CA CYS A 235 -2.77 -3.47 20.07
C CYS A 235 -3.42 -4.34 18.98
N GLY A 236 -3.78 -5.56 19.37
CA GLY A 236 -4.50 -6.51 18.52
C GLY A 236 -3.65 -7.05 17.35
N ILE A 237 -4.27 -7.92 16.56
CA ILE A 237 -3.70 -8.43 15.31
C ILE A 237 -4.17 -7.52 14.19
N LYS A 238 -3.22 -6.99 13.41
CA LYS A 238 -3.43 -6.22 12.18
C LYS A 238 -2.99 -6.98 10.95
N ASP A 239 -2.03 -7.86 11.14
CA ASP A 239 -1.49 -8.70 10.11
C ASP A 239 -0.85 -9.95 10.70
N GLU A 240 -0.74 -10.96 9.86
CA GLU A 240 -0.07 -12.21 10.15
C GLU A 240 0.75 -12.62 8.92
N GLY A 241 1.86 -13.32 9.19
CA GLY A 241 2.68 -13.86 8.12
C GLY A 241 1.97 -14.97 7.38
N ILE A 242 2.56 -15.41 6.27
CA ILE A 242 1.97 -16.38 5.34
C ILE A 242 1.85 -17.81 5.87
N ILE A 243 2.49 -18.11 7.01
CA ILE A 243 2.36 -19.38 7.73
C ILE A 243 2.09 -19.07 9.19
N VAL A 244 1.02 -19.65 9.72
CA VAL A 244 0.58 -19.46 11.11
C VAL A 244 0.29 -20.80 11.80
N PRO A 245 0.25 -20.85 13.14
CA PRO A 245 -0.33 -21.99 13.85
C PRO A 245 -1.79 -22.24 13.43
N PRO A 246 -2.28 -23.49 13.41
CA PRO A 246 -3.64 -23.80 12.99
C PRO A 246 -4.72 -22.98 13.70
N GLU A 247 -4.50 -22.58 14.95
CA GLU A 247 -5.42 -21.81 15.77
C GLU A 247 -5.67 -20.38 15.25
N LEU A 248 -4.78 -19.86 14.41
CA LEU A 248 -4.91 -18.56 13.76
C LEU A 248 -5.37 -18.66 12.29
N GLY A 249 -5.28 -19.85 11.68
CA GLY A 249 -5.70 -20.02 10.30
C GLY A 249 -7.21 -20.15 10.14
N ALA A 250 -7.66 -20.19 8.87
CA ALA A 250 -9.08 -20.28 8.53
C ALA A 250 -9.78 -21.44 9.26
N GLU A 251 -10.91 -21.11 9.91
CA GLU A 251 -11.72 -22.04 10.72
C GLU A 251 -10.91 -22.77 11.82
N ASN A 252 -9.74 -22.23 12.21
CA ASN A 252 -8.78 -22.80 13.13
C ASN A 252 -8.23 -24.18 12.68
N ARG A 253 -8.09 -24.40 11.37
CA ARG A 253 -7.84 -25.74 10.79
C ARG A 253 -6.68 -25.83 9.80
N THR A 254 -6.02 -24.72 9.47
CA THR A 254 -4.95 -24.68 8.48
C THR A 254 -3.81 -23.80 8.95
N SER A 255 -2.57 -24.14 8.59
CA SER A 255 -1.41 -23.27 8.81
C SER A 255 -1.13 -22.32 7.65
N SER A 256 -1.81 -22.50 6.52
CA SER A 256 -1.69 -21.64 5.35
C SER A 256 -2.42 -20.31 5.59
N ASN A 257 -1.74 -19.19 5.35
CA ASN A 257 -2.28 -17.86 5.59
C ASN A 257 -2.03 -16.88 4.43
N VAL A 258 -2.36 -17.31 3.21
CA VAL A 258 -2.22 -16.48 1.99
C VAL A 258 -3.17 -15.28 2.01
N LEU A 259 -4.34 -15.42 2.62
CA LEU A 259 -5.30 -14.33 2.83
C LEU A 259 -5.45 -14.15 4.34
N SER A 260 -4.78 -13.14 4.90
CA SER A 260 -4.78 -12.93 6.35
C SER A 260 -6.12 -12.37 6.82
N ALA A 261 -6.77 -13.10 7.72
CA ALA A 261 -8.08 -12.76 8.25
C ALA A 261 -8.27 -13.44 9.62
N ASN A 262 -9.25 -12.98 10.38
CA ASN A 262 -9.62 -13.65 11.63
C ASN A 262 -10.36 -14.99 11.37
N ALA A 263 -10.74 -15.70 12.44
CA ALA A 263 -11.44 -16.98 12.37
C ALA A 263 -12.75 -16.96 11.54
N TYR A 264 -13.37 -15.79 11.36
CA TYR A 264 -14.58 -15.60 10.53
C TYR A 264 -14.27 -15.18 9.08
N SER A 265 -13.00 -15.25 8.66
CA SER A 265 -12.51 -14.78 7.37
C SER A 265 -12.79 -13.28 7.11
N ILE A 266 -12.80 -12.48 8.18
CA ILE A 266 -12.90 -11.02 8.10
C ILE A 266 -11.49 -10.44 8.22
N SER A 267 -11.11 -9.58 7.28
CA SER A 267 -9.82 -8.87 7.30
C SER A 267 -9.63 -8.10 8.60
N TYR A 268 -8.42 -8.11 9.14
CA TYR A 268 -8.10 -7.41 10.37
C TYR A 268 -8.30 -5.90 10.23
N SER A 269 -8.93 -5.27 11.23
CA SER A 269 -9.10 -3.81 11.24
C SER A 269 -7.75 -3.13 11.39
N ARG A 270 -7.37 -2.38 10.35
CA ARG A 270 -6.13 -1.62 10.32
C ARG A 270 -6.26 -0.25 10.97
N THR A 271 -7.47 0.24 11.25
CA THR A 271 -7.69 1.64 11.63
C THR A 271 -8.21 1.93 13.03
N HIS A 272 -8.70 0.93 13.74
CA HIS A 272 -9.29 1.18 15.05
C HIS A 272 -8.22 1.00 16.14
N PRO A 273 -7.94 2.04 16.94
CA PRO A 273 -7.23 1.83 18.20
C PRO A 273 -8.13 1.01 19.12
N CYS A 274 -7.52 0.13 19.91
CA CYS A 274 -8.06 -0.18 21.21
C CYS A 274 -7.96 1.11 22.05
#